data_AF-A0AAV0TIU6-F1
#
_entry.id   AF-A0AAV0TIU6-F1
#
_cell.length_a   1.000
_cell.length_b   1.000
_cell.length_c   1.000
_cell.angle_alpha   90.00
_cell.angle_beta   90.00
_cell.angle_gamma   90.00
#
_symmetry.space_group_name_H-M   'P 1'
#
loop_
_entity.id
_entity.type
_entity.pdbx_description
1 polymer ?
#
loop_
_entity_poly.entity_id
_entity_poly.type
_entity_poly.pdbx_seq_one_letter_code
_entity_poly.pdbx_strand_id
1 'polypeptide(L)'
;MYDEKRVGCNAAVRYHEQNANFDPVHSISRIKVRIDKTRLVVEVDEHASGQWINCHEMTLPFSADWLRTSTIGISASTGAVADNHDIIRFDTYSEFMDATIGAVDSETVMNSVSKDYKNWLDSPNCGTDCIIAILQKELSNFRIDAEHRFTELKEKTENTVGKLKKQESENERRVREIETQVRNGIDSSLEETKKVLGAEVNEKIVKQLEKNPDIASGGWKTPFALLFVGMVAGAAYVYHKYQALMKSHLL
;
A
#
# COMPACT_ATOMS: atom_id res chain seq x y z
N MET A 1 3.65 -41.85 7.35
CA MET A 1 4.80 -41.86 6.41
C MET A 1 4.33 -42.68 5.21
N TYR A 2 3.78 -42.02 4.20
CA TYR A 2 3.23 -42.71 3.03
C TYR A 2 4.39 -43.05 2.08
N ASP A 3 4.83 -44.30 2.14
CA ASP A 3 5.81 -44.89 1.22
C ASP A 3 5.09 -45.50 0.00
N GLU A 4 4.12 -44.75 -0.54
CA GLU A 4 3.55 -45.07 -1.84
C GLU A 4 4.50 -44.56 -2.91
N LYS A 5 4.99 -45.46 -3.75
CA LYS A 5 5.81 -45.14 -4.91
C LYS A 5 5.00 -44.24 -5.83
N ARG A 6 5.27 -42.93 -5.77
CA ARG A 6 4.60 -41.93 -6.62
C ARG A 6 4.95 -42.21 -8.07
N VAL A 7 3.96 -42.65 -8.83
CA VAL A 7 4.07 -42.85 -10.27
C VAL A 7 3.77 -41.51 -10.93
N GLY A 8 4.71 -40.98 -11.71
CA GLY A 8 4.56 -39.68 -12.36
C GLY A 8 5.82 -39.24 -13.07
N CYS A 9 5.78 -38.01 -13.59
CA CYS A 9 6.89 -37.39 -14.28
C CYS A 9 7.73 -36.57 -13.28
N ASN A 10 9.05 -36.75 -13.33
CA ASN A 10 9.98 -35.89 -12.61
C ASN A 10 10.55 -34.90 -13.61
N ALA A 11 10.31 -33.61 -13.41
CA ALA A 11 10.72 -32.54 -14.30
C ALA A 11 10.97 -31.25 -13.53
N ALA A 12 11.97 -30.47 -13.95
CA ALA A 12 12.31 -29.20 -13.33
C ALA A 12 11.40 -28.06 -13.84
N VAL A 13 10.15 -28.03 -13.36
CA VAL A 13 9.10 -27.11 -13.85
C VAL A 13 8.85 -25.86 -12.99
N ARG A 14 9.71 -25.62 -12.00
CA ARG A 14 9.56 -24.50 -11.06
C ARG A 14 10.37 -23.30 -11.51
N TYR A 15 9.68 -22.19 -11.72
CA TYR A 15 10.27 -20.91 -12.07
C TYR A 15 9.99 -19.90 -10.95
N HIS A 16 10.98 -19.08 -10.62
CA HIS A 16 10.84 -18.06 -9.58
C HIS A 16 11.04 -16.69 -10.21
N GLU A 17 9.99 -15.88 -10.25
CA GLU A 17 9.97 -14.59 -10.96
C GLU A 17 11.08 -13.63 -10.52
N GLN A 18 11.49 -13.67 -9.24
CA GLN A 18 12.56 -12.81 -8.73
C GLN A 18 13.99 -13.32 -9.05
N ASN A 19 14.12 -14.47 -9.70
CA ASN A 19 15.42 -14.97 -10.11
C ASN A 19 15.93 -14.13 -11.30
N ALA A 20 17.22 -13.76 -11.29
CA ALA A 20 17.84 -13.03 -12.39
C ALA A 20 17.78 -13.77 -13.73
N ASN A 21 17.63 -15.10 -13.70
CA ASN A 21 17.50 -15.94 -14.88
C ASN A 21 16.04 -16.18 -15.32
N PHE A 22 15.05 -15.62 -14.59
CA PHE A 22 13.66 -15.71 -14.99
C PHE A 22 13.41 -14.83 -16.22
N ASP A 23 12.58 -15.36 -17.11
CA ASP A 23 12.27 -14.78 -18.40
C ASP A 23 10.84 -15.19 -18.76
N PRO A 24 9.88 -14.26 -18.87
CA PRO A 24 8.47 -14.60 -19.07
C PRO A 24 8.18 -15.44 -20.32
N VAL A 25 9.03 -15.32 -21.34
CA VAL A 25 8.85 -16.03 -22.62
C VAL A 25 9.49 -17.43 -22.57
N HIS A 26 10.60 -17.57 -21.84
CA HIS A 26 11.42 -18.77 -21.86
C HIS A 26 11.32 -19.64 -20.59
N SER A 27 10.84 -19.07 -19.48
CA SER A 27 10.64 -19.77 -18.20
C SER A 27 9.29 -20.47 -18.18
N ILE A 28 9.08 -21.35 -19.16
CA ILE A 28 7.85 -22.12 -19.32
C ILE A 28 8.19 -23.60 -19.50
N SER A 29 7.34 -24.46 -18.96
CA SER A 29 7.40 -25.91 -19.19
C SER A 29 6.19 -26.34 -19.98
N ARG A 30 6.34 -27.41 -20.77
CA ARG A 30 5.26 -27.90 -21.62
C ARG A 30 5.00 -29.35 -21.32
N ILE A 31 3.71 -29.70 -21.27
CA ILE A 31 3.23 -31.05 -21.02
C ILE A 31 2.32 -31.43 -22.17
N LYS A 32 2.53 -32.61 -22.73
CA LYS A 32 1.70 -33.19 -23.78
C LYS A 32 1.16 -34.51 -23.26
N VAL A 33 -0.17 -34.63 -23.28
CA VAL A 33 -0.86 -35.86 -22.87
C VAL A 33 -1.51 -36.45 -24.12
N ARG A 34 -1.05 -37.63 -24.51
CA ARG A 34 -1.59 -38.38 -25.65
C ARG A 34 -2.43 -39.54 -25.13
N ILE A 35 -3.68 -39.62 -25.59
CA ILE A 35 -4.61 -40.68 -25.23
C ILE A 35 -5.05 -41.39 -26.50
N ASP A 36 -4.60 -42.63 -26.69
CA ASP A 36 -5.06 -43.52 -27.75
C ASP A 36 -5.90 -44.64 -27.15
N LYS A 37 -7.24 -44.50 -27.25
CA LYS A 37 -8.22 -45.39 -26.61
C LYS A 37 -7.97 -45.48 -25.10
N THR A 38 -7.31 -46.55 -24.65
CA THR A 38 -6.98 -46.79 -23.25
C THR A 38 -5.51 -46.53 -22.93
N ARG A 39 -4.66 -46.27 -23.93
CA ARG A 39 -3.24 -45.98 -23.73
C ARG A 39 -3.04 -44.49 -23.48
N LEU A 40 -2.47 -44.13 -22.34
CA LEU A 40 -2.12 -42.77 -21.98
C LEU A 40 -0.59 -42.64 -21.95
N VAL A 41 -0.07 -41.63 -22.64
CA VAL A 41 1.35 -41.27 -22.66
C VAL A 41 1.46 -39.80 -22.25
N VAL A 42 2.36 -39.50 -21.32
CA VAL A 42 2.71 -38.14 -20.91
C VAL A 42 4.13 -37.85 -21.37
N GLU A 43 4.27 -36.75 -22.08
CA GLU A 43 5.51 -36.19 -22.57
C GLU A 43 5.75 -34.82 -21.92
N VAL A 44 6.99 -34.54 -21.55
CA VAL A 44 7.38 -33.26 -20.95
C VAL A 44 8.52 -32.65 -21.76
N ASP A 45 8.41 -31.36 -22.03
CA ASP A 45 9.49 -30.51 -22.51
C ASP A 45 9.73 -29.46 -21.42
N GLU A 46 10.72 -29.74 -20.57
CA GLU A 46 10.95 -29.01 -19.31
C GLU A 46 11.30 -27.54 -19.53
N HIS A 47 11.98 -27.24 -20.64
CA HIS A 47 12.53 -25.91 -20.93
C HIS A 47 11.95 -25.29 -22.20
N ALA A 48 10.83 -25.82 -22.70
CA ALA A 48 10.20 -25.37 -23.93
C ALA A 48 11.18 -25.31 -25.13
N SER A 49 12.09 -26.28 -25.18
CA SER A 49 13.17 -26.39 -26.15
C SER A 49 12.74 -27.10 -27.44
N GLY A 50 11.53 -27.67 -27.45
CA GLY A 50 11.05 -28.57 -28.49
C GLY A 50 11.50 -30.03 -28.30
N GLN A 51 12.26 -30.33 -27.25
CA GLN A 51 12.68 -31.70 -26.91
C GLN A 51 11.68 -32.36 -25.97
N TRP A 52 10.82 -33.21 -26.53
CA TRP A 52 9.83 -33.97 -25.77
C TRP A 52 10.42 -35.27 -25.21
N ILE A 53 10.25 -35.48 -23.90
CA ILE A 53 10.67 -36.69 -23.20
C ILE A 53 9.43 -37.47 -22.74
N ASN A 54 9.30 -38.72 -23.17
CA ASN A 54 8.28 -39.65 -22.64
C ASN A 54 8.57 -39.91 -21.16
N CYS A 55 7.80 -39.28 -20.28
CA CYS A 55 8.04 -39.34 -18.84
C CYS A 55 7.16 -40.38 -18.16
N HIS A 56 5.97 -40.65 -18.68
CA HIS A 56 5.08 -41.66 -18.14
C HIS A 56 4.19 -42.30 -19.20
N GLU A 57 3.92 -43.59 -19.05
CA GLU A 57 3.02 -44.35 -19.91
C GLU A 57 2.22 -45.34 -19.06
N MET A 58 0.91 -45.43 -19.33
CA MET A 58 0.03 -46.39 -18.68
C MET A 58 -1.15 -46.80 -19.56
N THR A 59 -1.74 -47.95 -19.22
CA THR A 59 -3.02 -48.38 -19.76
C THR A 59 -4.12 -48.10 -18.74
N LEU A 60 -5.08 -47.26 -19.13
CA LEU A 60 -6.21 -46.87 -18.32
C LEU A 60 -7.22 -48.02 -18.21
N PRO A 61 -7.81 -48.26 -17.02
CA PRO A 61 -8.77 -49.34 -16.78
C PRO A 61 -10.19 -48.95 -17.24
N PHE A 62 -10.34 -48.39 -18.44
CA PHE A 62 -11.62 -47.92 -19.00
C PHE A 62 -11.98 -48.67 -20.29
N SER A 63 -13.25 -48.54 -20.73
CA SER A 63 -13.67 -49.03 -22.06
C SER A 63 -12.98 -48.22 -23.16
N ALA A 64 -12.83 -48.78 -24.37
CA ALA A 64 -12.09 -48.09 -25.44
C ALA A 64 -12.71 -46.74 -25.89
N ASP A 65 -13.98 -46.51 -25.59
CA ASP A 65 -14.78 -45.36 -25.98
C ASP A 65 -15.03 -44.35 -24.85
N TRP A 66 -14.44 -44.56 -23.67
CA TRP A 66 -14.63 -43.74 -22.46
C TRP A 66 -14.44 -42.24 -22.71
N LEU A 67 -13.50 -41.87 -23.59
CA LEU A 67 -13.17 -40.49 -23.88
C LEU A 67 -14.35 -39.71 -24.50
N ARG A 68 -15.30 -40.39 -25.16
CA ARG A 68 -16.45 -39.73 -25.85
C ARG A 68 -17.36 -38.94 -24.93
N THR A 69 -17.48 -39.36 -23.67
CA THR A 69 -18.38 -38.75 -22.68
C THR A 69 -17.61 -38.15 -21.50
N SER A 70 -16.28 -38.08 -21.61
CA SER A 70 -15.42 -37.63 -20.52
C SER A 70 -15.22 -36.12 -20.54
N THR A 71 -14.97 -35.56 -19.36
CA THR A 71 -14.53 -34.16 -19.20
C THR A 71 -13.08 -34.16 -18.75
N ILE A 72 -12.25 -33.36 -19.42
CA ILE A 72 -10.85 -33.16 -19.05
C ILE A 72 -10.77 -31.87 -18.23
N GLY A 73 -10.10 -31.94 -17.09
CA GLY A 73 -9.85 -30.80 -16.23
C GLY A 73 -8.44 -30.85 -15.67
N ILE A 74 -7.91 -29.68 -15.34
CA ILE A 74 -6.63 -29.52 -14.66
C ILE A 74 -6.93 -29.17 -13.21
N SER A 75 -6.25 -29.84 -12.29
CA SER A 75 -6.31 -29.54 -10.87
C SER A 75 -4.89 -29.49 -10.33
N ALA A 76 -4.64 -28.56 -9.41
CA ALA A 76 -3.36 -28.40 -8.75
C ALA A 76 -3.61 -28.03 -7.28
N SER A 77 -2.67 -28.43 -6.41
CA SER A 77 -2.73 -28.13 -4.99
C SER A 77 -1.35 -27.74 -4.48
N THR A 78 -1.31 -26.71 -3.65
CA THR A 78 -0.09 -26.29 -2.96
C THR A 78 0.08 -27.08 -1.67
N GLY A 79 1.34 -27.39 -1.34
CA GLY A 79 1.70 -27.96 -0.05
C GLY A 79 1.94 -26.88 1.00
N ALA A 80 2.94 -27.09 1.86
CA ALA A 80 3.36 -26.10 2.86
C ALA A 80 4.02 -24.84 2.25
N VAL A 81 4.39 -24.89 0.97
CA VAL A 81 4.93 -23.76 0.22
C VAL A 81 3.86 -23.30 -0.76
N ALA A 82 3.57 -22.00 -0.73
CA ALA A 82 2.64 -21.38 -1.67
C ALA A 82 3.33 -21.25 -3.04
N ASP A 83 3.10 -22.24 -3.91
CA ASP A 83 3.50 -22.21 -5.31
C ASP A 83 2.30 -21.75 -6.18
N ASN A 84 2.55 -21.00 -7.25
CA ASN A 84 1.55 -20.77 -8.29
C ASN A 84 1.48 -22.00 -9.23
N HIS A 85 0.33 -22.16 -9.88
CA HIS A 85 0.07 -23.26 -10.83
C HIS A 85 -0.57 -22.70 -12.09
N ASP A 86 0.11 -21.74 -12.70
CA ASP A 86 -0.45 -20.94 -13.78
C ASP A 86 -0.40 -21.72 -15.10
N ILE A 87 -1.56 -21.83 -15.76
CA ILE A 87 -1.70 -22.40 -17.08
C ILE A 87 -1.72 -21.27 -18.09
N ILE A 88 -0.61 -21.09 -18.81
CA ILE A 88 -0.47 -20.03 -19.82
C ILE A 88 -1.28 -20.37 -21.08
N ARG A 89 -1.34 -21.64 -21.45
CA ARG A 89 -2.02 -22.12 -22.65
C ARG A 89 -2.48 -23.57 -22.49
N PHE A 90 -3.67 -23.87 -22.98
CA PHE A 90 -4.23 -25.22 -23.02
C PHE A 90 -4.86 -25.46 -24.39
N ASP A 91 -4.25 -26.33 -25.18
CA ASP A 91 -4.77 -26.75 -26.48
C ASP A 91 -5.14 -28.24 -26.44
N THR A 92 -6.21 -28.57 -27.16
CA THR A 92 -6.68 -29.95 -27.29
C THR A 92 -6.85 -30.29 -28.76
N TYR A 93 -6.40 -31.49 -29.13
CA TYR A 93 -6.43 -31.97 -30.51
C TYR A 93 -7.07 -33.36 -30.54
N SER A 94 -7.83 -33.62 -31.61
CA SER A 94 -8.42 -34.95 -31.86
C SER A 94 -7.45 -35.90 -32.57
N GLU A 95 -6.42 -35.37 -33.21
CA GLU A 95 -5.43 -36.12 -33.98
C GLU A 95 -4.03 -35.85 -33.46
N PHE A 96 -3.18 -36.89 -33.43
CA PHE A 96 -1.82 -36.75 -32.90
C PHE A 96 -0.88 -35.96 -33.82
N MET A 97 -1.16 -35.94 -35.12
CA MET A 97 -0.32 -35.33 -36.17
C MET A 97 -0.98 -34.11 -36.79
N ASP A 98 -1.82 -33.42 -36.03
CA ASP A 98 -2.45 -32.17 -36.49
C ASP A 98 -1.37 -31.13 -36.83
N ALA A 99 -1.47 -30.50 -38.01
CA ALA A 99 -0.52 -29.50 -38.47
C ALA A 99 -0.41 -28.31 -37.50
N THR A 100 -1.48 -28.02 -36.76
CA THR A 100 -1.49 -26.96 -35.73
C THR A 100 -0.61 -27.30 -34.53
N ILE A 101 -0.43 -28.58 -34.20
CA ILE A 101 0.53 -29.01 -33.16
C ILE A 101 1.95 -28.65 -33.60
N GLY A 102 2.29 -28.95 -34.85
CA GLY A 102 3.60 -28.61 -35.42
C GLY A 102 3.84 -27.11 -35.48
N ALA A 103 2.82 -26.31 -35.74
CA ALA A 103 2.91 -24.85 -35.71
C ALA A 103 3.20 -24.32 -34.30
N VAL A 104 2.53 -24.84 -33.26
CA VAL A 104 2.78 -24.45 -31.86
C VAL A 104 4.15 -24.89 -31.38
N ASP A 105 4.57 -26.13 -31.71
CA ASP A 105 5.92 -26.62 -31.41
C ASP A 105 6.98 -25.73 -32.09
N SER A 106 6.79 -25.40 -33.37
CA SER A 106 7.69 -24.51 -34.12
C SER A 106 7.75 -23.10 -33.55
N GLU A 107 6.61 -22.50 -33.21
CA GLU A 107 6.57 -21.17 -32.59
C GLU A 107 7.34 -21.14 -31.27
N THR A 108 7.18 -22.19 -30.46
CA THR A 108 7.87 -22.32 -29.17
C THR A 108 9.38 -22.43 -29.38
N VAL A 109 9.83 -23.27 -30.32
CA VAL A 109 11.25 -23.38 -30.67
C VAL A 109 11.79 -22.03 -31.18
N MET A 110 11.01 -21.31 -31.98
CA MET A 110 11.40 -19.98 -32.45
C MET A 110 11.54 -18.96 -31.33
N ASN A 111 10.81 -19.08 -30.21
CA ASN A 111 11.10 -18.29 -29.01
C ASN A 111 12.54 -18.55 -28.54
N SER A 112 12.88 -19.81 -28.28
CA SER A 112 14.22 -20.20 -27.81
C SER A 112 15.33 -19.77 -28.77
N VAL A 113 15.14 -19.98 -30.07
CA VAL A 113 16.11 -19.60 -31.12
C VAL A 113 16.32 -18.08 -31.16
N SER A 114 15.25 -17.30 -30.98
CA SER A 114 15.34 -15.84 -31.01
C SER A 114 16.17 -15.25 -29.87
N LYS A 115 16.23 -15.90 -28.71
CA LYS A 115 17.07 -15.47 -27.59
C LYS A 115 18.56 -15.40 -27.96
N ASP A 116 18.99 -16.35 -28.78
CA ASP A 116 20.37 -16.45 -29.26
C ASP A 116 20.55 -15.79 -30.63
N TYR A 117 19.69 -14.83 -31.02
CA TYR A 117 19.69 -14.22 -32.36
C TYR A 117 21.08 -13.76 -32.81
N LYS A 118 21.93 -13.28 -31.90
CA LYS A 118 23.30 -12.84 -32.19
C LYS A 118 24.13 -13.92 -32.87
N ASN A 119 23.98 -15.18 -32.43
CA ASN A 119 24.69 -16.32 -33.02
C ASN A 119 24.15 -16.65 -34.42
N TRP A 120 22.90 -16.29 -34.70
CA TRP A 120 22.24 -16.52 -35.98
C TRP A 120 22.50 -15.42 -37.01
N LEU A 121 22.75 -14.19 -36.57
CA LEU A 121 23.06 -13.06 -37.47
C LEU A 121 24.31 -13.30 -38.32
N ASP A 122 25.33 -13.94 -37.73
CA ASP A 122 26.60 -14.23 -38.40
C ASP A 122 26.66 -15.66 -38.95
N SER A 123 25.58 -16.44 -38.82
CA SER A 123 25.56 -17.84 -39.22
C SER A 123 25.49 -17.97 -40.75
N PRO A 124 26.43 -18.71 -41.39
CA PRO A 124 26.39 -18.93 -42.83
C PRO A 124 25.17 -19.73 -43.31
N ASN A 125 24.44 -20.35 -42.37
CA ASN A 125 23.25 -21.16 -42.64
C ASN A 125 21.93 -20.37 -42.55
N CYS A 126 21.97 -19.09 -42.16
CA CYS A 126 20.80 -18.23 -42.01
C CYS A 126 20.88 -17.07 -43.01
N GLY A 127 20.10 -17.14 -44.09
CA GLY A 127 19.98 -16.04 -45.05
C GLY A 127 19.18 -14.84 -44.51
N THR A 128 19.03 -13.80 -45.32
CA THR A 128 18.33 -12.55 -44.94
C THR A 128 16.92 -12.79 -44.41
N ASP A 129 16.15 -13.69 -45.03
CA ASP A 129 14.77 -13.99 -44.62
C ASP A 129 14.72 -14.65 -43.24
N CYS A 130 15.68 -15.55 -42.96
CA CYS A 130 15.84 -16.19 -41.64
C CYS A 130 16.18 -15.14 -40.57
N ILE A 131 17.10 -14.21 -40.87
CA ILE A 131 17.45 -13.11 -39.97
C ILE A 131 16.24 -12.23 -39.65
N ILE A 132 15.46 -11.85 -40.68
CA ILE A 132 14.25 -11.04 -40.49
C ILE A 132 13.25 -11.76 -39.59
N ALA A 133 13.01 -13.06 -39.83
CA ALA A 133 12.09 -13.84 -39.02
C ALA A 133 12.54 -13.94 -37.55
N ILE A 134 13.83 -14.16 -37.29
CA ILE A 134 14.40 -14.21 -35.94
C ILE A 134 14.26 -12.85 -35.25
N LEU A 135 14.58 -11.74 -35.92
CA LEU A 135 14.47 -10.40 -35.35
C LEU A 135 13.02 -9.98 -35.08
N GLN A 136 12.10 -10.33 -35.98
CA GLN A 136 10.66 -10.13 -35.76
C GLN A 136 10.17 -10.89 -34.52
N LYS A 137 10.65 -12.13 -34.35
CA LYS A 137 10.30 -12.94 -33.20
C LYS A 137 10.89 -12.39 -31.91
N GLU A 138 12.14 -11.95 -31.93
CA GLU A 138 12.78 -11.28 -30.78
C GLU A 138 12.04 -9.99 -30.39
N LEU A 139 11.61 -9.18 -31.37
CA LEU A 139 10.81 -7.99 -31.09
C LEU A 139 9.46 -8.33 -30.45
N SER A 140 8.82 -9.41 -30.90
CA SER A 140 7.58 -9.92 -30.30
C SER A 140 7.82 -10.40 -28.87
N ASN A 141 8.92 -11.10 -28.62
CA ASN A 141 9.28 -11.61 -27.29
C ASN A 141 9.65 -10.46 -26.33
N PHE A 142 10.39 -9.47 -26.82
CA PHE A 142 10.70 -8.25 -26.09
C PHE A 142 9.43 -7.49 -25.68
N ARG A 143 8.43 -7.44 -26.56
CA ARG A 143 7.13 -6.83 -26.22
C ARG A 143 6.48 -7.55 -25.03
N ILE A 144 6.48 -8.88 -25.02
CA ILE A 144 5.92 -9.68 -23.92
C ILE A 144 6.69 -9.41 -22.61
N ASP A 145 8.03 -9.40 -22.66
CA ASP A 145 8.86 -9.07 -21.49
C ASP A 145 8.57 -7.65 -20.96
N ALA A 146 8.44 -6.68 -21.86
CA ALA A 146 8.07 -5.31 -21.48
C ALA A 146 6.69 -5.24 -20.82
N GLU A 147 5.68 -5.91 -21.38
CA GLU A 147 4.33 -5.99 -20.80
C GLU A 147 4.34 -6.61 -19.39
N HIS A 148 5.13 -7.67 -19.19
CA HIS A 148 5.30 -8.29 -17.87
C HIS A 148 5.93 -7.31 -16.87
N ARG A 149 7.03 -6.65 -17.24
CA ARG A 149 7.69 -5.65 -16.38
C ARG A 149 6.79 -4.47 -16.05
N PHE A 150 6.00 -3.97 -17.00
CA PHE A 150 5.05 -2.89 -16.74
C PHE A 150 3.95 -3.33 -15.76
N THR A 151 3.47 -4.56 -15.87
CA THR A 151 2.48 -5.12 -14.95
C THR A 151 3.07 -5.26 -13.55
N GLU A 152 4.27 -5.80 -13.43
CA GLU A 152 4.99 -5.91 -12.14
C GLU A 152 5.23 -4.54 -11.50
N LEU A 153 5.64 -3.54 -12.29
CA LEU A 153 5.83 -2.16 -11.82
C LEU A 153 4.51 -1.56 -11.33
N LYS A 154 3.41 -1.79 -12.06
CA LYS A 154 2.07 -1.35 -11.65
C LYS A 154 1.69 -1.96 -10.31
N GLU A 155 1.81 -3.28 -10.16
CA GLU A 155 1.48 -3.97 -8.91
C GLU A 155 2.35 -3.52 -7.73
N LYS A 156 3.67 -3.39 -7.94
CA LYS A 156 4.58 -2.86 -6.92
C LYS A 156 4.22 -1.43 -6.52
N THR A 157 3.83 -0.60 -7.49
CA THR A 157 3.37 0.77 -7.25
C THR A 157 2.08 0.79 -6.46
N GLU A 158 1.07 0.02 -6.86
CA GLU A 158 -0.22 -0.10 -6.17
C GLU A 158 -0.03 -0.60 -4.73
N ASN A 159 0.79 -1.62 -4.52
CA ASN A 159 1.13 -2.15 -3.20
C ASN A 159 1.87 -1.12 -2.34
N THR A 160 2.80 -0.37 -2.92
CA THR A 160 3.54 0.68 -2.21
C THR A 160 2.64 1.85 -1.84
N VAL A 161 1.80 2.31 -2.77
CA VAL A 161 0.80 3.35 -2.54
C VAL A 161 -0.19 2.90 -1.46
N GLY A 162 -0.65 1.66 -1.49
CA GLY A 162 -1.50 1.07 -0.45
C GLY A 162 -0.83 1.09 0.93
N LYS A 163 0.44 0.71 1.01
CA LYS A 163 1.24 0.77 2.25
C LYS A 163 1.41 2.22 2.74
N LEU A 164 1.70 3.15 1.84
CA LEU A 164 1.87 4.58 2.17
C LEU A 164 0.58 5.19 2.70
N LYS A 165 -0.57 4.93 2.06
CA LYS A 165 -1.88 5.37 2.56
C LYS A 165 -2.19 4.83 3.96
N LYS A 166 -1.84 3.57 4.22
CA LYS A 166 -1.99 2.99 5.55
C LYS A 166 -1.10 3.69 6.59
N GLN A 167 0.15 3.96 6.23
CA GLN A 167 1.08 4.69 7.10
C GLN A 167 0.64 6.13 7.35
N GLU A 168 0.13 6.82 6.32
CA GLU A 168 -0.44 8.16 6.43
C GLU A 168 -1.62 8.17 7.43
N SER A 169 -2.56 7.25 7.28
CA SER A 169 -3.71 7.11 8.20
C SER A 169 -3.27 6.84 9.65
N GLU A 170 -2.29 5.96 9.84
CA GLU A 170 -1.73 5.66 11.16
C GLU A 170 -1.00 6.88 11.76
N ASN A 171 -0.23 7.61 10.96
CA ASN A 171 0.47 8.81 11.38
C ASN A 171 -0.50 9.94 11.74
N GLU A 172 -1.54 10.18 10.94
CA GLU A 172 -2.58 11.13 11.27
C GLU A 172 -3.27 10.80 12.61
N ARG A 173 -3.54 9.51 12.86
CA ARG A 173 -4.09 9.08 14.16
C ARG A 173 -3.13 9.42 15.30
N ARG A 174 -1.84 9.13 15.15
CA ARG A 174 -0.82 9.46 16.16
C ARG A 174 -0.69 10.97 16.38
N VAL A 175 -0.76 11.78 15.33
CA VAL A 175 -0.72 13.25 15.43
C VAL A 175 -1.93 13.74 16.23
N ARG A 176 -3.15 13.26 15.93
CA ARG A 176 -4.36 13.62 16.71
C ARG A 176 -4.25 13.23 18.19
N GLU A 177 -3.65 12.08 18.48
CA GLU A 177 -3.40 11.63 19.85
C GLU A 177 -2.40 12.54 20.57
N ILE A 178 -1.30 12.91 19.91
CA ILE A 178 -0.29 13.83 20.45
C ILE A 178 -0.91 15.22 20.67
N GLU A 179 -1.68 15.76 19.72
CA GLU A 179 -2.37 17.04 19.88
C GLU A 179 -3.30 17.05 21.09
N THR A 180 -4.01 15.94 21.30
CA THR A 180 -4.90 15.77 22.46
C THR A 180 -4.11 15.72 23.76
N GLN A 181 -3.01 14.97 23.79
CA GLN A 181 -2.13 14.89 24.96
C GLN A 181 -1.48 16.24 25.28
N VAL A 182 -1.03 16.98 24.26
CA VAL A 182 -0.44 18.32 24.43
C VAL A 182 -1.49 19.31 24.94
N ARG A 183 -2.70 19.32 24.39
CA ARG A 183 -3.79 20.17 24.89
C ARG A 183 -4.11 19.88 26.36
N ASN A 184 -4.29 18.60 26.71
CA ASN A 184 -4.55 18.20 28.09
C ASN A 184 -3.38 18.55 29.03
N GLY A 185 -2.13 18.43 28.56
CA GLY A 185 -0.94 18.84 29.30
C GLY A 185 -0.85 20.35 29.53
N ILE A 186 -1.20 21.15 28.53
CA ILE A 186 -1.27 22.61 28.64
C ILE A 186 -2.38 23.01 29.61
N ASP A 187 -3.58 22.45 29.48
CA ASP A 187 -4.72 22.77 30.33
C ASP A 187 -4.44 22.43 31.80
N SER A 188 -3.87 21.25 32.07
CA SER A 188 -3.46 20.86 33.42
C SER A 188 -2.36 21.76 33.99
N SER A 189 -1.36 22.13 33.19
CA SER A 189 -0.30 23.06 33.60
C SER A 189 -0.85 24.47 33.87
N LEU A 190 -1.80 24.94 33.07
CA LEU A 190 -2.48 26.23 33.27
C LEU A 190 -3.37 26.23 34.51
N GLU A 191 -4.10 25.14 34.78
CA GLU A 191 -4.88 24.99 36.00
C GLU A 191 -3.99 24.95 37.25
N GLU A 192 -2.88 24.21 37.20
CA GLU A 192 -1.91 24.17 38.28
C GLU A 192 -1.29 25.55 38.50
N THR A 193 -0.87 26.22 37.43
CA THR A 193 -0.32 27.59 37.49
C THR A 193 -1.36 28.58 38.03
N LYS A 194 -2.64 28.47 37.64
CA LYS A 194 -3.74 29.30 38.17
C LYS A 194 -4.01 29.03 39.64
N LYS A 195 -3.94 27.78 40.09
CA LYS A 195 -4.06 27.41 41.51
C LYS A 195 -2.89 27.95 42.33
N VAL A 196 -1.66 27.82 41.83
CA VAL A 196 -0.45 28.35 42.48
C VAL A 196 -0.48 29.87 42.52
N LEU A 197 -0.78 30.55 41.41
CA LEU A 197 -0.95 32.00 41.37
C LEU A 197 -2.09 32.47 42.28
N GLY A 198 -3.23 31.78 42.27
CA GLY A 198 -4.36 32.10 43.15
C GLY A 198 -4.01 31.93 44.63
N ALA A 199 -3.28 30.87 44.99
CA ALA A 199 -2.81 30.64 46.34
C ALA A 199 -1.75 31.66 46.77
N GLU A 200 -0.76 31.96 45.91
CA GLU A 200 0.31 32.92 46.21
C GLU A 200 -0.22 34.37 46.27
N VAL A 201 -1.15 34.73 45.38
CA VAL A 201 -1.84 36.03 45.40
C VAL A 201 -2.73 36.14 46.62
N ASN A 202 -3.51 35.11 46.97
CA ASN A 202 -4.33 35.12 48.17
C ASN A 202 -3.46 35.17 49.44
N GLU A 203 -2.34 34.45 49.48
CA GLU A 203 -1.40 34.50 50.59
C GLU A 203 -0.72 35.87 50.71
N LYS A 204 -0.31 36.50 49.60
CA LYS A 204 0.23 37.88 49.62
C LYS A 204 -0.81 38.91 49.99
N ILE A 205 -2.06 38.78 49.53
CA ILE A 205 -3.17 39.66 49.89
C ILE A 205 -3.47 39.52 51.38
N VAL A 206 -3.63 38.31 51.90
CA VAL A 206 -3.87 38.05 53.33
C VAL A 206 -2.70 38.55 54.19
N LYS A 207 -1.44 38.27 53.80
CA LYS A 207 -0.27 38.78 54.52
C LYS A 207 -0.13 40.30 54.48
N GLN A 208 -0.57 40.97 53.41
CA GLN A 208 -0.60 42.44 53.35
C GLN A 208 -1.77 43.04 54.15
N LEU A 209 -2.92 42.35 54.20
CA LEU A 209 -4.07 42.73 55.03
C LEU A 209 -3.79 42.53 56.53
N GLU A 210 -3.07 41.47 56.92
CA GLU A 210 -2.66 41.24 58.31
C GLU A 210 -1.52 42.19 58.75
N LYS A 211 -0.61 42.57 57.84
CA LYS A 211 0.45 43.55 58.15
C LYS A 211 -0.03 45.00 58.18
N ASN A 212 -1.12 45.34 57.50
CA ASN A 212 -1.68 46.69 57.45
C ASN A 212 -3.18 46.66 57.78
N PRO A 213 -3.57 46.59 59.07
CA PRO A 213 -4.97 46.60 59.48
C PRO A 213 -5.69 47.92 59.13
N ASP A 214 -4.97 48.96 58.73
CA ASP A 214 -5.50 50.29 58.38
C ASP A 214 -6.24 50.34 57.03
N ILE A 215 -6.19 49.26 56.23
CA ILE A 215 -6.88 49.19 54.93
C ILE A 215 -8.32 48.66 55.09
N ALA A 216 -8.64 47.94 56.18
CA ALA A 216 -9.96 47.40 56.43
C ALA A 216 -10.91 48.37 57.17
N SER A 217 -10.42 49.49 57.71
CA SER A 217 -11.22 50.47 58.46
C SER A 217 -10.98 51.92 57.99
N GLY A 218 -11.62 52.30 56.88
CA GLY A 218 -12.27 53.61 56.73
C GLY A 218 -11.50 54.92 57.08
N GLY A 219 -10.18 55.00 56.89
CA GLY A 219 -9.40 56.19 57.31
C GLY A 219 -9.19 57.31 56.27
N TRP A 220 -9.09 56.99 54.98
CA TRP A 220 -8.65 57.99 53.98
C TRP A 220 -9.79 58.75 53.27
N LYS A 221 -11.01 58.21 53.23
CA LYS A 221 -12.14 58.85 52.53
C LYS A 221 -12.83 59.94 53.36
N THR A 222 -12.75 59.84 54.68
CA THR A 222 -13.34 60.77 55.65
C THR A 222 -12.80 62.20 55.56
N PRO A 223 -11.47 62.44 55.43
CA PRO A 223 -10.96 63.80 55.23
C PRO A 223 -11.41 64.44 53.91
N PHE A 224 -11.53 63.68 52.81
CA PHE A 224 -12.05 64.22 51.54
C PHE A 224 -13.55 64.53 51.59
N ALA A 225 -14.34 63.72 52.30
CA ALA A 225 -15.76 63.99 52.50
C ALA A 225 -16.01 65.28 53.29
N LEU A 226 -15.22 65.54 54.35
CA LEU A 226 -15.29 66.79 55.10
C LEU A 226 -14.85 68.01 54.27
N LEU A 227 -13.80 67.86 53.44
CA LEU A 227 -13.33 68.91 52.55
C LEU A 227 -14.40 69.24 51.48
N PHE A 228 -15.07 68.22 50.95
CA PHE A 228 -16.15 68.39 49.99
C PHE A 228 -17.37 69.10 50.62
N VAL A 229 -17.78 68.70 51.83
CA VAL A 229 -18.86 69.38 52.57
C VAL A 229 -18.49 70.84 52.86
N GLY A 230 -17.23 71.12 53.23
CA GLY A 230 -16.72 72.48 53.43
C GLY A 230 -16.78 73.33 52.16
N MET A 231 -16.38 72.79 51.01
CA MET A 231 -16.47 73.51 49.72
C MET A 231 -17.91 73.78 49.30
N VAL A 232 -18.82 72.82 49.47
CA VAL A 232 -20.24 72.99 49.14
C VAL A 232 -20.89 74.05 50.05
N ALA A 233 -20.61 74.03 51.36
CA ALA A 233 -21.11 75.04 52.29
C ALA A 233 -20.55 76.44 51.97
N GLY A 234 -19.26 76.54 51.64
CA GLY A 234 -18.63 77.79 51.21
C GLY A 234 -19.23 78.35 49.92
N ALA A 235 -19.44 77.51 48.92
CA ALA A 235 -20.08 77.90 47.66
C ALA A 235 -21.53 78.36 47.87
N ALA A 236 -22.30 77.67 48.71
CA ALA A 236 -23.67 78.07 49.05
C ALA A 236 -23.73 79.42 49.78
N TYR A 237 -22.79 79.69 50.70
CA TYR A 237 -22.70 80.98 51.38
C TYR A 237 -22.37 82.13 50.41
N VAL A 238 -21.39 81.93 49.52
CA VAL A 238 -21.02 82.91 48.50
C VAL A 238 -22.18 83.13 47.52
N TYR A 239 -22.87 82.06 47.10
CA TYR A 239 -24.03 82.17 46.22
C TYR A 239 -25.20 82.92 46.88
N HIS A 240 -25.49 82.66 48.15
CA HIS A 240 -26.50 83.41 48.90
C HIS A 240 -26.14 84.89 49.05
N LYS A 241 -24.88 85.21 49.34
CA LYS A 241 -24.40 86.59 49.40
C LYS A 241 -24.44 87.29 48.04
N TYR A 242 -24.09 86.59 46.97
CA TYR A 242 -24.18 87.08 45.60
C TYR A 242 -25.64 87.38 45.21
N GLN A 243 -26.58 86.48 45.51
CA GLN A 243 -28.02 86.74 45.28
C GLN A 243 -28.56 87.92 46.12
N ALA A 244 -28.12 88.05 47.37
CA ALA A 244 -28.52 89.18 48.21
C ALA A 244 -28.01 90.52 47.66
N LEU A 245 -26.78 90.55 47.13
CA LEU A 245 -26.19 91.72 46.47
C LEU A 245 -26.84 92.02 45.10
N MET A 246 -27.23 91.00 44.33
CA MET A 246 -27.99 91.19 43.08
C MET A 246 -29.39 91.78 43.35
N LYS A 247 -30.07 91.37 44.43
CA LYS A 247 -31.36 91.97 44.81
C LYS A 247 -31.26 93.42 45.29
N SER A 248 -30.10 93.86 45.81
CA SER A 248 -29.90 95.27 46.20
C SER A 248 -29.48 96.19 45.05
N HIS A 249 -29.13 95.65 43.88
CA HIS A 249 -28.73 96.41 42.69
C HIS A 249 -29.77 96.40 41.55
N LEU A 250 -30.89 95.71 41.73
CA LEU A 250 -32.09 95.77 40.88
C LEU A 250 -33.25 96.41 41.65
N LEU A 251 -33.02 97.65 42.08
CA LEU A 251 -34.03 98.60 42.56
C LEU A 251 -33.91 99.88 41.73
#